data_AF-A0A1A6HII9-F1
#
_entry.id   AF-A0A1A6HII9-F1
#
_cell.length_a   1.000
_cell.length_b   1.000
_cell.length_c   1.000
_cell.angle_alpha   90.00
_cell.angle_beta   90.00
_cell.angle_gamma   90.00
#
_symmetry.space_group_name_H-M   'P 1'
#
loop_
_entity.id
_entity.type
_entity.pdbx_description
1 polymer ?
#
loop_
_entity_poly.entity_id
_entity_poly.type
_entity_poly.pdbx_seq_one_letter_code
_entity_poly.pdbx_strand_id
1 'polypeptide(L)'
;YCGADIKALCTEAALIALRRRYPQIYASSHKLQLDVSSIVLSAQDFYHAMQNIVPASQRAVMSSGQALSPIIRPLLERSFNNILAVLQKVFPHAEISQSDKKEDIETLILDDSEDENTLSIFETSCHSGSPKKPSPAAAIAKPYLHFTMSPYHQPTSYR
;
A
#
# COMPACT_ATOMS: atom_id res chain seq x y z
N TYR A 1 -4.31 7.04 -1.66
CA TYR A 1 -2.97 7.50 -1.28
C TYR A 1 -2.21 7.90 -2.53
N CYS A 2 -1.44 8.99 -2.49
CA CYS A 2 -0.50 9.35 -3.55
C CYS A 2 0.94 8.91 -3.18
N GLY A 3 1.91 9.11 -4.09
CA GLY A 3 3.31 8.75 -3.82
C GLY A 3 3.91 9.43 -2.58
N ALA A 4 3.47 10.66 -2.27
CA ALA A 4 3.89 11.36 -1.06
C ALA A 4 3.36 10.69 0.22
N ASP A 5 2.11 10.19 0.19
CA ASP A 5 1.55 9.50 1.35
C ASP A 5 2.24 8.15 1.57
N ILE A 6 2.58 7.42 0.50
CA ILE A 6 3.33 6.15 0.60
C ILE A 6 4.70 6.40 1.23
N LYS A 7 5.38 7.47 0.82
CA LYS A 7 6.65 7.87 1.44
C LYS A 7 6.48 8.15 2.93
N ALA A 8 5.46 8.92 3.30
CA ALA A 8 5.16 9.23 4.70
C ALA A 8 4.81 7.96 5.51
N LEU A 9 4.09 7.01 4.89
CA LEU A 9 3.74 5.73 5.49
C LEU A 9 4.97 4.90 5.83
N CYS A 10 5.89 4.75 4.89
CA CYS A 10 7.13 4.03 5.14
C CYS A 10 7.98 4.72 6.22
N THR A 11 8.03 6.05 6.26
CA THR A 11 8.78 6.77 7.30
C THR A 11 8.17 6.57 8.68
N GLU A 12 6.84 6.59 8.82
CA GLU A 12 6.21 6.36 10.12
C GLU A 12 6.30 4.90 10.56
N ALA A 13 6.11 3.94 9.66
CA ALA A 13 6.30 2.53 10.00
C ALA A 13 7.73 2.26 10.52
N ALA A 14 8.74 2.88 9.89
CA ALA A 14 10.12 2.80 10.34
C ALA A 14 10.33 3.42 11.73
N LEU A 15 9.73 4.59 12.00
CA LEU A 15 9.79 5.22 13.32
C LEU A 15 9.07 4.42 14.40
N ILE A 16 7.95 3.78 14.08
CA ILE A 16 7.21 2.91 15.00
C ILE A 16 8.05 1.68 15.36
N ALA A 17 8.64 1.00 14.37
CA ALA A 17 9.51 -0.15 14.62
C ALA A 17 10.76 0.23 15.44
N LEU A 18 11.33 1.41 15.16
CA LEU A 18 12.48 1.94 15.91
C LEU A 18 12.11 2.26 17.37
N ARG A 19 10.96 2.91 17.61
CA ARG A 19 10.41 3.16 18.96
C ARG A 19 10.19 1.86 19.73
N ARG A 20 9.66 0.84 19.05
CA ARG A 20 9.41 -0.50 19.61
C ARG A 20 10.71 -1.24 19.95
N ARG A 21 11.73 -1.18 19.09
CA ARG A 21 13.01 -1.88 19.30
C ARG A 21 13.89 -1.19 20.33
N TYR A 22 13.90 0.14 20.34
CA TYR A 22 14.82 0.94 21.15
C TYR A 22 14.10 2.04 21.94
N PRO A 23 13.21 1.70 22.89
CA PRO A 23 12.47 2.69 23.67
C PRO A 23 13.40 3.63 24.48
N GLN A 24 14.59 3.16 24.86
CA GLN A 24 15.56 3.91 25.66
C GLN A 24 16.08 5.20 24.99
N ILE A 25 15.99 5.34 23.66
CA ILE A 25 16.42 6.56 22.96
C ILE A 25 15.56 7.78 23.31
N TYR A 26 14.37 7.56 23.88
CA TYR A 26 13.46 8.62 24.33
C TYR A 26 13.56 8.87 25.84
N ALA A 27 14.26 8.00 26.58
CA ALA A 27 14.39 8.09 28.03
C ALA A 27 15.79 8.53 28.49
N SER A 28 16.81 8.36 27.65
CA SER A 28 18.20 8.70 27.96
C SER A 28 18.69 9.90 27.16
N SER A 29 19.41 10.81 27.81
CA SER A 29 20.12 11.92 27.15
C SER A 29 21.52 11.52 26.63
N HIS A 30 21.98 10.30 26.92
CA HIS A 30 23.28 9.81 26.45
C HIS A 30 23.21 9.30 25.01
N LYS A 31 24.31 9.44 24.26
CA LYS A 31 24.41 8.90 22.90
C LYS A 31 24.52 7.37 22.96
N LEU A 32 23.53 6.69 22.40
CA LEU A 32 23.47 5.23 22.35
C LEU A 32 23.93 4.70 20.98
N GLN A 33 24.60 3.56 20.97
CA GLN A 33 24.93 2.83 19.75
C GLN A 33 23.74 1.93 19.38
N LEU A 34 23.24 2.07 18.16
CA LEU A 34 22.13 1.28 17.64
C LEU A 34 22.65 0.28 16.59
N ASP A 35 22.13 -0.95 16.63
CA ASP A 35 22.29 -1.90 15.53
C ASP A 35 21.07 -1.79 14.61
N VAL A 36 21.28 -1.17 13.44
CA VAL A 36 20.24 -0.95 12.43
C VAL A 36 19.64 -2.27 11.95
N SER A 37 20.45 -3.34 11.91
CA SER A 37 20.04 -4.66 11.42
C SER A 37 18.96 -5.28 12.31
N SER A 38 18.91 -4.91 13.59
CA SER A 38 17.92 -5.39 14.54
C SER A 38 16.53 -4.76 14.35
N ILE A 39 16.43 -3.64 13.61
CA ILE A 39 15.17 -2.94 13.38
C ILE A 39 14.46 -3.60 12.20
N VAL A 40 13.56 -4.53 12.53
CA VAL A 40 12.76 -5.28 11.54
C VAL A 40 11.32 -4.79 11.60
N LEU A 41 10.83 -4.32 10.45
CA LEU A 41 9.45 -3.90 10.27
C LEU A 41 8.50 -5.12 10.30
N SER A 42 7.36 -4.95 10.93
CA SER A 42 6.25 -5.90 10.94
C SER A 42 5.01 -5.29 10.29
N ALA A 43 4.05 -6.14 9.90
CA ALA A 43 2.76 -5.67 9.39
C ALA A 43 2.03 -4.75 10.39
N GLN A 44 2.22 -4.99 11.68
CA GLN A 44 1.64 -4.17 12.76
C GLN A 44 2.17 -2.72 12.73
N ASP A 45 3.45 -2.53 12.40
CA ASP A 45 4.04 -1.18 12.32
C ASP A 45 3.40 -0.38 11.17
N PHE A 46 3.13 -1.03 10.04
CA PHE A 46 2.40 -0.42 8.93
C PHE A 46 0.94 -0.16 9.27
N TYR A 47 0.26 -1.10 9.93
CA TYR A 47 -1.12 -0.91 10.37
C TYR A 47 -1.24 0.34 11.27
N HIS A 48 -0.38 0.47 12.28
CA HIS A 48 -0.37 1.65 13.14
C HIS A 48 0.01 2.93 12.38
N ALA A 49 0.97 2.86 11.45
CA ALA A 49 1.31 4.01 10.62
C ALA A 49 0.11 4.48 9.76
N MET A 50 -0.68 3.55 9.20
CA MET A 50 -1.88 3.89 8.44
C MET A 50 -2.95 4.61 9.27
N GLN A 51 -3.10 4.26 10.56
CA GLN A 51 -4.05 4.93 11.46
C GLN A 51 -3.66 6.39 11.76
N ASN A 52 -2.36 6.72 11.65
CA ASN A 52 -1.84 8.04 12.00
C ASN A 52 -1.71 8.99 10.79
N ILE A 53 -1.82 8.48 9.56
CA ILE A 53 -1.58 9.26 8.34
C ILE A 53 -2.88 9.66 7.68
N VAL A 54 -3.00 10.94 7.36
CA VAL A 54 -4.09 11.47 6.54
C VAL A 54 -3.67 11.50 5.06
N PRO A 55 -4.34 10.72 4.17
CA PRO A 55 -4.08 10.72 2.73
C PRO A 55 -4.18 12.11 2.11
N ALA A 56 -3.37 12.41 1.10
CA ALA A 56 -3.37 13.69 0.39
C ALA A 56 -4.73 14.03 -0.22
N SER A 57 -5.45 13.03 -0.75
CA SER A 57 -6.80 13.25 -1.32
C SER A 57 -7.79 13.77 -0.27
N GLN A 58 -7.74 13.21 0.94
CA GLN A 58 -8.60 13.61 2.06
C GLN A 58 -8.19 14.97 2.64
N ARG A 59 -6.91 15.35 2.52
CA ARG A 59 -6.42 16.69 2.91
C ARG A 59 -6.88 17.79 1.95
N ALA A 60 -6.98 17.47 0.66
CA ALA A 60 -7.38 18.43 -0.37
C ALA A 60 -8.89 18.70 -0.36
N VAL A 61 -9.71 17.65 -0.26
CA VAL A 61 -11.18 17.72 -0.19
C VAL A 61 -11.68 16.55 0.66
N MET A 62 -12.72 16.75 1.48
CA MET A 62 -13.37 15.65 2.18
C MET A 62 -13.86 14.62 1.16
N SER A 63 -13.26 13.43 1.17
CA SER A 63 -13.64 12.36 0.24
C SER A 63 -14.97 11.77 0.68
N SER A 64 -16.01 11.94 -0.14
CA SER A 64 -17.34 11.37 0.11
C SER A 64 -17.47 9.90 -0.30
N GLY A 65 -16.45 9.32 -0.93
CA GLY A 65 -16.47 7.94 -1.42
C GLY A 65 -15.86 6.97 -0.43
N GLN A 66 -16.68 6.08 0.14
CA GLN A 66 -16.24 4.93 0.93
C GLN A 66 -16.91 3.66 0.39
N ALA A 67 -16.21 2.53 0.46
CA ALA A 67 -16.79 1.25 0.09
C ALA A 67 -17.93 0.87 1.05
N LEU A 68 -18.91 0.10 0.55
CA LEU A 68 -19.97 -0.45 1.41
C LEU A 68 -19.34 -1.34 2.49
N SER A 69 -19.73 -1.09 3.74
CA SER A 69 -19.31 -1.92 4.86
C SER A 69 -19.79 -3.36 4.68
N PRO A 70 -19.08 -4.38 5.22
CA PRO A 70 -19.47 -5.78 5.06
C PRO A 70 -20.89 -6.08 5.56
N ILE A 71 -21.36 -5.33 6.55
CA ILE A 71 -22.69 -5.46 7.16
C ILE A 71 -23.79 -4.95 6.20
N ILE A 72 -23.55 -3.82 5.53
CA ILE A 72 -24.55 -3.18 4.66
C ILE A 72 -24.48 -3.74 3.23
N ARG A 73 -23.32 -4.26 2.81
CA ARG A 73 -23.09 -4.83 1.48
C ARG A 73 -24.21 -5.79 1.05
N PRO A 74 -24.58 -6.86 1.79
CA PRO A 74 -25.60 -7.80 1.32
C PRO A 74 -26.98 -7.15 1.12
N LEU A 75 -27.29 -6.05 1.82
CA LEU A 75 -28.56 -5.34 1.69
C LEU A 75 -28.63 -4.50 0.41
N LEU A 76 -27.50 -3.94 -0.03
CA LEU A 76 -27.43 -2.97 -1.12
C LEU A 76 -26.74 -3.48 -2.38
N GLU A 77 -26.12 -4.66 -2.34
CA GLU A 77 -25.31 -5.21 -3.43
C GLU A 77 -26.07 -5.33 -4.74
N ARG A 78 -27.32 -5.79 -4.71
CA ARG A 78 -28.16 -5.89 -5.92
C ARG A 78 -28.35 -4.52 -6.59
N SER A 79 -28.72 -3.51 -5.81
CA SER A 79 -28.93 -2.15 -6.30
C SER A 79 -27.63 -1.52 -6.79
N PHE A 80 -26.53 -1.73 -6.07
CA PHE A 80 -25.19 -1.28 -6.45
C PHE A 80 -24.78 -1.84 -7.83
N ASN A 81 -24.92 -3.15 -8.03
CA ASN A 81 -24.57 -3.81 -9.29
C ASN A 81 -25.43 -3.35 -10.46
N ASN A 82 -26.74 -3.13 -10.24
CA ASN A 82 -27.63 -2.59 -11.27
C ASN A 82 -27.22 -1.18 -11.71
N ILE A 83 -26.90 -0.30 -10.75
CA ILE A 83 -26.43 1.06 -11.05
C ILE A 83 -25.10 1.00 -11.82
N LEU A 84 -24.17 0.14 -11.38
CA LEU A 84 -22.87 -0.03 -12.03
C LEU A 84 -23.03 -0.48 -13.49
N ALA A 85 -23.94 -1.41 -13.78
CA ALA A 85 -24.23 -1.88 -15.14
C ALA A 85 -24.77 -0.76 -16.05
N VAL A 86 -25.64 0.10 -15.52
CA VAL A 86 -26.13 1.28 -16.26
C VAL A 86 -25.00 2.28 -16.52
N LEU A 87 -24.16 2.55 -15.52
CA LEU A 87 -23.02 3.45 -15.66
C LEU A 87 -22.02 2.97 -16.70
N GLN A 88 -21.73 1.67 -16.76
CA GLN A 88 -20.86 1.08 -17.78
C GLN A 88 -21.40 1.27 -19.20
N LYS A 89 -22.71 1.17 -19.38
CA LYS A 89 -23.35 1.42 -20.68
C LYS A 89 -23.27 2.89 -21.09
N VAL A 90 -23.44 3.81 -20.13
CA VAL A 90 -23.38 5.26 -20.38
C VAL A 90 -21.94 5.75 -20.57
N PHE A 91 -20.99 5.18 -19.85
CA PHE A 91 -19.57 5.53 -19.88
C PHE A 91 -18.70 4.32 -20.29
N PRO A 92 -18.77 3.89 -21.57
CA PRO A 92 -18.13 2.65 -22.03
C PRO A 92 -16.60 2.67 -22.00
N HIS A 93 -15.98 3.85 -21.90
CA HIS A 93 -14.53 4.01 -21.81
C HIS A 93 -14.00 4.04 -20.36
N ALA A 94 -14.88 3.99 -19.35
CA ALA A 94 -14.44 3.92 -17.96
C ALA A 94 -13.83 2.54 -17.69
N GLU A 95 -12.55 2.49 -17.36
CA GLU A 95 -11.89 1.22 -17.04
C GLU A 95 -12.41 0.66 -15.70
N ILE A 96 -12.97 -0.55 -15.75
CA ILE A 96 -13.16 -1.38 -14.57
C ILE A 96 -11.90 -2.23 -14.41
N SER A 97 -11.06 -1.92 -13.42
CA SER A 97 -10.05 -2.86 -12.95
C SER A 97 -10.74 -3.99 -12.18
N GLN A 98 -11.12 -5.07 -12.88
CA GLN A 98 -11.44 -6.34 -12.24
C GLN A 98 -10.14 -7.09 -11.96
N SER A 99 -9.65 -7.01 -10.72
CA SER A 99 -8.58 -7.89 -10.24
C SER A 99 -8.99 -8.54 -8.92
N ASP A 100 -10.18 -9.13 -8.86
CA ASP A 100 -10.56 -10.04 -7.78
C ASP A 100 -10.39 -11.48 -8.26
N LYS A 101 -9.15 -11.97 -8.27
CA LYS A 101 -8.92 -13.42 -8.15
C LYS A 101 -9.19 -13.76 -6.70
N LYS A 102 -10.42 -14.18 -6.43
CA LYS A 102 -10.87 -14.70 -5.14
C LYS A 102 -10.21 -16.07 -4.96
N GLU A 103 -9.10 -16.13 -4.23
CA GLU A 103 -8.68 -17.37 -3.58
C GLU A 103 -9.47 -17.45 -2.26
N ASP A 104 -10.26 -18.52 -2.11
CA ASP A 104 -11.17 -18.73 -1.00
C ASP A 104 -10.44 -18.79 0.35
N ILE A 105 -10.59 -17.74 1.17
CA ILE A 105 -10.31 -17.78 2.61
C ILE A 105 -11.64 -17.55 3.31
N GLU A 106 -12.49 -18.58 3.24
CA GLU A 106 -13.77 -18.62 3.91
C GLU A 106 -13.72 -19.81 4.87
N THR A 107 -13.38 -19.57 6.14
CA THR A 107 -13.81 -20.26 7.37
C THR A 107 -12.99 -19.65 8.52
N LEU A 108 -13.63 -19.44 9.68
CA LEU A 108 -13.06 -19.21 11.02
C LEU A 108 -13.15 -17.77 11.54
N ILE A 109 -14.37 -17.24 11.65
CA ILE A 109 -14.75 -16.54 12.89
C ILE A 109 -16.16 -16.99 13.26
N LEU A 110 -16.26 -17.78 14.33
CA LEU A 110 -17.24 -17.75 15.42
C LEU A 110 -17.13 -19.08 16.19
N ASP A 111 -16.38 -19.11 17.29
CA ASP A 111 -16.94 -19.41 18.62
C ASP A 111 -15.92 -19.13 19.74
N ASP A 112 -16.45 -18.81 20.90
CA ASP A 112 -15.84 -18.35 22.15
C ASP A 112 -15.04 -19.45 22.89
N SER A 113 -13.79 -19.17 23.32
CA SER A 113 -13.16 -19.68 24.55
C SER A 113 -11.66 -19.35 24.63
N GLU A 114 -11.24 -19.02 25.85
CA GLU A 114 -9.89 -18.71 26.29
C GLU A 114 -8.98 -19.95 26.19
N ASP A 115 -7.88 -19.91 25.42
CA ASP A 115 -6.57 -20.50 25.76
C ASP A 115 -5.53 -20.39 24.62
N GLU A 116 -4.28 -20.44 25.06
CA GLU A 116 -2.99 -20.26 24.40
C GLU A 116 -2.79 -20.81 22.96
N ASN A 117 -1.84 -20.15 22.26
CA ASN A 117 -1.13 -20.59 21.07
C ASN A 117 -1.86 -20.48 19.72
N THR A 118 -2.02 -19.25 19.23
CA THR A 118 -2.30 -19.02 17.80
C THR A 118 -1.02 -19.25 16.99
N LEU A 119 -1.00 -20.37 16.28
CA LEU A 119 0.00 -20.68 15.26
C LEU A 119 0.05 -19.52 14.27
N SER A 120 1.22 -18.92 14.20
CA SER A 120 1.52 -17.79 13.34
C SER A 120 1.50 -18.22 11.87
N ILE A 121 0.75 -17.46 11.06
CA ILE A 121 0.65 -17.65 9.59
C ILE A 121 1.98 -17.33 8.84
N PHE A 122 3.05 -16.97 9.54
CA PHE A 122 4.31 -16.50 8.93
C PHE A 122 5.43 -17.54 8.92
N GLU A 123 5.19 -18.80 9.29
CA GLU A 123 6.17 -19.87 9.09
C GLU A 123 6.05 -20.49 7.69
N THR A 124 6.34 -19.70 6.66
CA THR A 124 6.76 -20.23 5.36
C THR A 124 8.20 -19.80 5.13
N SER A 125 9.11 -20.74 5.36
CA SER A 125 10.53 -20.60 5.09
C SER A 125 10.78 -20.33 3.59
N CYS A 126 10.94 -19.06 3.23
CA CYS A 126 11.44 -18.68 1.91
C CYS A 126 12.97 -18.62 1.94
N HIS A 127 13.57 -19.69 1.43
CA HIS A 127 15.00 -19.89 1.31
C HIS A 127 15.63 -18.85 0.36
N SER A 128 16.88 -18.52 0.65
CA SER A 128 17.66 -17.47 0.01
C SER A 128 17.86 -17.68 -1.51
N GLY A 129 17.66 -16.61 -2.27
CA GLY A 129 18.04 -16.51 -3.68
C GLY A 129 18.71 -15.18 -3.98
N SER A 130 20.04 -15.13 -3.90
CA SER A 130 20.85 -13.96 -4.27
C SER A 130 20.91 -13.76 -5.79
N PRO A 131 20.85 -12.51 -6.32
CA PRO A 131 21.34 -12.22 -7.66
C PRO A 131 22.78 -11.69 -7.63
N LYS A 132 23.65 -12.34 -8.40
CA LYS A 132 25.06 -12.00 -8.64
C LYS A 132 25.22 -10.65 -9.36
N LYS A 133 26.23 -9.88 -8.97
CA LYS A 133 26.77 -8.72 -9.71
C LYS A 133 27.30 -9.14 -11.10
N PRO A 134 27.19 -8.25 -12.09
CA PRO A 134 28.26 -8.10 -13.09
C PRO A 134 28.77 -6.66 -13.20
N SER A 135 30.08 -6.51 -13.35
CA SER A 135 30.79 -5.33 -13.89
C SER A 135 31.71 -5.80 -15.02
N PRO A 136 32.39 -4.90 -15.77
CA PRO A 136 31.87 -3.82 -16.59
C PRO A 136 32.27 -4.00 -18.07
N ALA A 137 31.45 -3.56 -19.03
CA ALA A 137 31.87 -3.43 -20.43
C ALA A 137 31.18 -2.22 -21.09
N ALA A 138 31.99 -1.35 -21.69
CA ALA A 138 31.61 -0.07 -22.27
C ALA A 138 30.79 -0.23 -23.58
N ALA A 139 29.72 0.56 -23.73
CA ALA A 139 29.32 1.20 -25.00
C ALA A 139 28.05 2.06 -24.86
N ILE A 140 28.21 3.37 -25.06
CA ILE A 140 27.28 4.32 -25.70
C ILE A 140 26.04 4.72 -24.89
N ALA A 141 26.14 5.88 -24.24
CA ALA A 141 25.01 6.65 -23.74
C ALA A 141 24.09 7.07 -24.89
N LYS A 142 22.86 6.53 -24.92
CA LYS A 142 21.77 7.07 -25.73
C LYS A 142 20.94 8.02 -24.84
N PRO A 143 20.76 9.30 -25.22
CA PRO A 143 19.89 10.20 -24.47
C PRO A 143 18.44 9.73 -24.61
N TYR A 144 17.80 9.41 -23.49
CA TYR A 144 16.44 8.86 -23.42
C TYR A 144 15.33 9.91 -23.62
N LEU A 145 15.70 11.17 -23.92
CA LEU A 145 14.77 12.28 -24.05
C LEU A 145 15.06 13.06 -25.33
N HIS A 146 14.24 12.81 -26.35
CA HIS A 146 14.23 13.57 -27.59
C HIS A 146 13.29 14.77 -27.43
N PHE A 147 13.83 15.95 -27.18
CA PHE A 147 13.06 17.18 -26.90
C PHE A 147 12.52 17.90 -28.14
N THR A 148 12.52 17.29 -29.33
CA THR A 148 11.94 17.94 -30.52
C THR A 148 10.43 17.65 -30.62
N MET A 149 9.67 18.08 -29.62
CA MET A 149 8.20 18.16 -29.73
C MET A 149 7.80 19.60 -29.51
N SER A 150 7.46 20.29 -30.61
CA SER A 150 6.93 21.65 -30.60
C SER A 150 5.44 21.60 -30.23
N PRO A 151 5.02 22.17 -29.09
CA PRO A 151 3.63 22.14 -28.64
C PRO A 151 2.66 22.86 -29.60
N TYR A 152 3.18 23.66 -30.53
CA TYR A 152 2.39 24.37 -31.54
C TYR A 152 1.72 23.44 -32.56
N HIS A 153 2.26 22.23 -32.77
CA HIS A 153 1.80 21.33 -33.83
C HIS A 153 0.98 20.15 -33.32
N GLN A 154 0.91 19.93 -32.00
CA GLN A 154 0.15 18.83 -31.42
C GLN A 154 -0.39 19.21 -30.03
N PRO A 155 -1.53 19.92 -29.97
CA PRO A 155 -2.17 20.23 -28.70
C PRO A 155 -2.68 18.91 -28.07
N THR A 156 -2.15 18.53 -26.91
CA THR A 156 -2.53 17.28 -26.23
C THR A 156 -3.75 17.44 -25.31
N SER A 157 -4.58 18.48 -25.50
CA SER A 157 -5.79 18.66 -24.69
C SER A 157 -7.00 18.06 -25.38
N TYR A 158 -7.44 16.90 -24.93
CA TYR A 158 -8.86 16.54 -24.98
C TYR A 158 -9.49 17.08 -23.70
N ARG A 159 -10.49 17.94 -23.86
CA ARG A 159 -11.31 18.48 -22.77
C ARG A 159 -12.67 17.82 -22.82
#